data_AF-A0A195F9F8-F1
#
_entry.id   AF-A0A195F9F8-F1
#
_cell.length_a   1.000
_cell.length_b   1.000
_cell.length_c   1.000
_cell.angle_alpha   90.00
_cell.angle_beta   90.00
_cell.angle_gamma   90.00
#
_symmetry.space_group_name_H-M   'P 1'
#
loop_
_entity.id
_entity.type
_entity.pdbx_description
1 polymer ?
#
loop_
_entity_poly.entity_id
_entity_poly.type
_entity_poly.pdbx_seq_one_letter_code
_entity_poly.pdbx_strand_id
1 'polypeptide(L)'
;MYKSNQEPDIPAALGLLSHLDNDELKELLNNDGKFEDIVKDIKQFKDLETEKEMLMASNRSLAEFNLSKQPELEEGKQVLKELSEQANQLCSSVRDKIDEIQKKDSFFKLCDKSGTMTVDTALDLLQAAAAEIEEESEGIAQKFLAGDIEVDEFLDQFLSRRKLMHLRKVKVDKLREIIRKGHSNSTPGYPSIASNFPGLAPSIPYPTGPVAMPMPGLPVYRPY
;
A
#
# COMPACT_ATOMS: atom_id res chain seq x y z
N MET A 1 -2.70 42.87 -13.09
CA MET A 1 -2.74 44.33 -12.81
C MET A 1 -2.90 45.04 -14.14
N TYR A 2 -4.12 45.37 -14.53
CA TYR A 2 -4.35 46.28 -15.66
C TYR A 2 -4.12 47.69 -15.13
N LYS A 3 -3.17 48.43 -15.71
CA LYS A 3 -3.07 49.87 -15.46
C LYS A 3 -4.22 50.53 -16.20
N SER A 4 -5.29 50.81 -15.46
CA SER A 4 -6.41 51.59 -15.93
C SER A 4 -5.98 53.05 -16.09
N ASN A 5 -6.26 53.61 -17.28
CA ASN A 5 -6.15 55.02 -17.67
C ASN A 5 -4.72 55.54 -17.95
N GLN A 6 -4.14 55.10 -19.06
CA GLN A 6 -3.14 55.91 -19.75
C GLN A 6 -3.91 56.91 -20.63
N GLU A 7 -4.06 58.16 -20.17
CA GLU A 7 -4.59 59.22 -21.05
C GLU A 7 -3.70 59.37 -22.29
N PRO A 8 -4.26 59.65 -23.48
CA PRO A 8 -3.46 59.86 -24.67
C PRO A 8 -2.54 61.07 -24.48
N ASP A 9 -1.26 60.93 -24.84
CA ASP A 9 -0.26 61.99 -24.81
C ASP A 9 -0.47 62.94 -25.99
N ILE A 10 -1.52 63.76 -25.87
CA ILE A 10 -1.91 64.76 -26.88
C ILE A 10 -0.77 65.75 -27.17
N PRO A 11 0.02 66.25 -26.18
CA PRO A 11 1.17 67.10 -26.47
C PRO A 11 2.23 66.43 -27.36
N ALA A 12 2.57 65.16 -27.12
CA ALA A 12 3.52 64.43 -27.97
C ALA A 12 2.96 64.22 -29.39
N ALA A 13 1.66 63.93 -29.52
CA ALA A 13 0.99 63.78 -30.81
C ALA A 13 0.97 65.09 -31.61
N LEU A 14 0.66 66.22 -30.96
CA LEU A 14 0.67 67.54 -31.59
C LEU A 14 2.08 67.99 -31.98
N GLY A 15 3.11 67.54 -31.25
CA GLY A 15 4.52 67.78 -31.60
C GLY A 15 4.88 67.23 -32.99
N LEU A 16 4.37 66.04 -33.34
CA LEU A 16 4.57 65.43 -34.66
C LEU A 16 3.87 66.20 -35.79
N LEU A 17 2.80 66.93 -35.47
CA LEU A 17 2.03 67.72 -36.43
C LEU A 17 2.55 69.17 -36.58
N SER A 18 3.38 69.63 -35.65
CA SER A 18 3.81 71.04 -35.57
C SER A 18 4.70 71.52 -36.71
N HIS A 19 5.25 70.61 -37.51
CA HIS A 19 6.14 70.90 -38.63
C HIS A 19 5.46 70.79 -40.01
N LEU A 20 4.18 70.40 -40.05
CA LEU A 20 3.42 70.23 -41.29
C LEU A 20 2.80 71.55 -41.76
N ASP A 21 2.74 71.77 -43.07
CA ASP A 21 2.07 72.93 -43.67
C ASP A 21 0.54 72.74 -43.81
N ASN A 22 -0.17 73.76 -44.29
CA ASN A 22 -1.63 73.72 -44.37
C ASN A 22 -2.16 72.70 -45.40
N ASP A 23 -1.41 72.45 -46.46
CA ASP A 23 -1.80 71.52 -47.51
C ASP A 23 -1.52 70.08 -47.05
N GLU A 24 -0.41 69.84 -46.35
CA GLU A 24 -0.08 68.57 -45.68
C GLU A 24 -1.08 68.23 -44.57
N LEU A 25 -1.47 69.20 -43.74
CA LEU A 25 -2.50 69.01 -42.69
C LEU A 25 -3.88 68.72 -43.29
N LYS A 26 -4.25 69.38 -44.40
CA LYS A 26 -5.49 69.05 -45.13
C LYS A 26 -5.43 67.67 -45.75
N GLU A 27 -4.27 67.26 -46.28
CA GLU A 27 -4.10 65.94 -46.82
C GLU A 27 -4.22 64.86 -45.73
N LEU A 28 -3.62 65.10 -44.56
CA LEU A 28 -3.74 64.23 -43.40
C LEU A 28 -5.18 64.11 -42.90
N LEU A 29 -5.91 65.23 -42.84
CA LEU A 29 -7.32 65.26 -42.42
C LEU A 29 -8.23 64.47 -43.37
N ASN A 30 -7.87 64.40 -44.65
CA ASN A 30 -8.67 63.73 -45.68
C ASN A 30 -8.16 62.31 -46.03
N ASN A 31 -7.12 61.82 -45.34
CA ASN A 31 -6.53 60.51 -45.59
C ASN A 31 -6.29 59.75 -44.27
N ASP A 32 -7.26 58.91 -43.92
CA ASP A 32 -7.23 58.09 -42.70
C ASP A 32 -5.98 57.20 -42.60
N GLY A 33 -5.45 56.71 -43.72
CA GLY A 33 -4.23 55.90 -43.72
C GLY A 33 -3.00 56.68 -43.28
N LYS A 34 -2.85 57.92 -43.78
CA LYS A 34 -1.76 58.81 -43.36
C LYS A 34 -1.92 59.22 -41.89
N PHE A 35 -3.15 59.46 -41.45
CA PHE A 35 -3.45 59.74 -40.05
C PHE A 35 -3.08 58.57 -39.14
N GLU A 36 -3.47 57.35 -39.50
CA GLU A 36 -3.12 56.12 -38.77
C GLU A 36 -1.60 55.92 -38.66
N ASP A 37 -0.86 56.22 -39.72
CA ASP A 37 0.60 56.09 -39.72
C ASP A 37 1.27 57.10 -38.78
N ILE A 38 0.79 58.35 -38.70
CA ILE A 38 1.25 59.31 -37.68
C ILE A 38 0.91 58.82 -36.27
N VAL A 39 -0.29 58.24 -36.07
CA VAL A 39 -0.69 57.69 -34.77
C VAL A 39 0.21 56.54 -34.35
N LYS A 40 0.58 55.64 -35.27
CA LYS A 40 1.56 54.56 -35.01
C LYS A 40 2.94 55.08 -34.64
N ASP A 41 3.28 56.28 -35.10
CA ASP A 41 4.57 56.90 -34.80
C ASP A 41 4.66 57.57 -33.43
N ILE A 42 3.53 57.81 -32.77
CA ILE A 42 3.47 58.34 -31.40
C ILE A 42 4.19 57.39 -30.45
N LYS A 43 5.09 57.94 -29.62
CA LYS A 43 5.91 57.17 -28.67
C LYS A 43 5.06 56.28 -27.76
N GLN A 44 3.95 56.80 -27.24
CA GLN A 44 3.02 56.03 -26.40
C GLN A 44 2.45 54.80 -27.13
N PHE A 45 2.14 54.91 -28.43
CA PHE A 45 1.63 53.78 -29.22
C PHE A 45 2.73 52.73 -29.46
N LYS A 46 3.96 53.16 -29.79
CA LYS A 46 5.12 52.27 -29.94
C LYS A 46 5.46 51.52 -28.65
N ASP A 47 5.43 52.22 -27.52
CA ASP A 47 5.68 51.63 -26.20
C ASP A 47 4.60 50.57 -25.88
N LEU A 48 3.33 50.86 -26.17
CA LEU A 48 2.21 49.90 -26.01
C LEU A 48 2.31 48.68 -26.93
N GLU A 49 2.69 48.88 -28.20
CA GLU A 49 2.86 47.76 -29.14
C GLU A 49 4.03 46.87 -28.70
N THR A 50 5.12 47.47 -28.21
CA THR A 50 6.26 46.72 -27.65
C THR A 50 5.86 45.93 -26.41
N GLU A 51 5.09 46.54 -25.49
CA GLU A 51 4.58 45.86 -24.30
C GLU A 51 3.67 44.68 -24.68
N LYS A 52 2.77 44.88 -25.65
CA LYS A 52 1.92 43.83 -26.21
C LYS A 52 2.74 42.68 -26.79
N GLU A 53 3.75 42.96 -27.63
CA GLU A 53 4.62 41.93 -28.20
C GLU A 53 5.38 41.16 -27.11
N MET A 54 5.90 41.86 -26.10
CA MET A 54 6.59 41.25 -24.96
C MET A 54 5.64 40.34 -24.16
N LEU A 55 4.41 40.79 -23.89
CA LEU A 55 3.40 40.00 -23.20
C LEU A 55 2.97 38.78 -24.02
N MET A 56 2.80 38.94 -25.33
CA MET A 56 2.46 37.83 -26.24
C MET A 56 3.58 36.79 -26.27
N ALA A 57 4.84 37.23 -26.40
CA ALA A 57 5.99 36.33 -26.38
C ALA A 57 6.12 35.59 -25.04
N SER A 58 5.91 36.30 -23.93
CA SER A 58 5.92 35.72 -22.57
C SER A 58 4.80 34.70 -22.37
N ASN A 59 3.57 35.05 -22.75
CA ASN A 59 2.42 34.16 -22.66
C ASN A 59 2.62 32.90 -23.52
N ARG A 60 3.12 33.07 -24.75
CA ARG A 60 3.44 31.97 -25.64
C ARG A 60 4.49 31.04 -25.05
N SER A 61 5.59 31.59 -24.54
CA SER A 61 6.67 30.81 -23.93
C SER A 61 6.15 30.02 -22.72
N LEU A 62 5.30 30.63 -21.90
CA LEU A 62 4.68 29.96 -20.75
C LEU A 62 3.71 28.86 -21.18
N ALA A 63 2.90 29.10 -22.20
CA ALA A 63 1.99 28.09 -22.76
C ALA A 63 2.76 26.90 -23.32
N GLU A 64 3.81 27.15 -24.11
CA GLU A 64 4.68 26.10 -24.67
C GLU A 64 5.38 25.31 -23.56
N PHE A 65 5.89 25.98 -22.51
CA PHE A 65 6.45 25.31 -21.34
C PHE A 65 5.41 24.45 -20.61
N ASN A 66 4.21 24.96 -20.36
CA ASN A 66 3.14 24.20 -19.71
C ASN A 66 2.74 22.97 -20.52
N LEU A 67 2.61 23.11 -21.84
CA LEU A 67 2.36 21.99 -22.76
C LEU A 67 3.50 20.97 -22.74
N SER A 68 4.75 21.41 -22.63
CA SER A 68 5.91 20.52 -22.50
C SER A 68 5.90 19.69 -21.22
N LYS A 69 5.23 20.16 -20.17
CA LYS A 69 5.07 19.48 -18.87
C LYS A 69 3.88 18.54 -18.79
N GLN A 70 2.91 18.68 -19.69
CA GLN A 70 1.76 17.80 -19.78
C GLN A 70 2.10 16.30 -19.89
N PRO A 71 3.05 15.84 -20.75
CA PRO A 71 3.37 14.41 -20.85
C PRO A 71 3.96 13.84 -19.57
N GLU A 72 4.90 14.55 -18.92
CA GLU A 72 5.51 14.14 -17.65
C GLU A 72 4.45 14.02 -16.54
N LEU A 73 3.50 14.97 -16.49
CA LEU A 73 2.39 14.93 -15.53
C LEU A 73 1.45 13.74 -15.80
N GLU A 74 1.14 13.46 -17.05
CA GLU A 74 0.22 12.38 -17.42
C GLU A 74 0.84 11.00 -17.17
N GLU A 75 2.14 10.84 -17.47
CA GLU A 75 2.91 9.66 -17.10
C GLU A 75 2.92 9.46 -15.58
N GLY A 76 3.21 10.52 -14.81
CA GLY A 76 3.20 10.45 -13.35
C GLY A 76 1.83 10.05 -12.77
N LYS A 77 0.73 10.56 -13.34
CA LYS A 77 -0.63 10.15 -12.95
C LYS A 77 -0.89 8.67 -13.26
N GLN A 78 -0.45 8.19 -14.42
CA GLN A 78 -0.63 6.81 -14.83
C GLN A 78 0.13 5.86 -13.89
N VAL A 79 1.39 6.16 -13.59
CA VAL A 79 2.19 5.40 -12.61
C VAL A 79 1.53 5.40 -11.23
N LEU A 80 1.04 6.55 -10.76
CA LEU A 80 0.35 6.65 -9.48
C LEU A 80 -0.91 5.80 -9.44
N LYS A 81 -1.68 5.79 -10.54
CA LYS A 81 -2.89 4.97 -10.66
C LYS A 81 -2.56 3.49 -10.60
N GLU A 82 -1.56 3.04 -11.34
CA GLU A 82 -1.11 1.64 -11.35
C GLU A 82 -0.63 1.20 -9.97
N LEU A 83 0.20 2.02 -9.31
CA LEU A 83 0.71 1.70 -7.97
C LEU A 83 -0.41 1.67 -6.92
N SER A 84 -1.38 2.59 -7.02
CA SER A 84 -2.57 2.61 -6.17
C SER A 84 -3.41 1.34 -6.36
N GLU A 85 -3.61 0.91 -7.60
CA GLU A 85 -4.34 -0.32 -7.90
C GLU A 85 -3.63 -1.56 -7.33
N GLN A 86 -2.31 -1.66 -7.53
CA GLN A 86 -1.51 -2.74 -6.94
C GLN A 86 -1.60 -2.75 -5.41
N ALA A 87 -1.47 -1.58 -4.76
CA ALA A 87 -1.60 -1.47 -3.31
C ALA A 87 -2.99 -1.93 -2.82
N ASN A 88 -4.06 -1.56 -3.53
CA ASN A 88 -5.41 -1.99 -3.20
C ASN A 88 -5.61 -3.51 -3.37
N GLN A 89 -5.03 -4.10 -4.40
CA GLN A 89 -5.04 -5.55 -4.60
C GLN A 89 -4.30 -6.29 -3.48
N LEU A 90 -3.11 -5.82 -3.10
CA LEU A 90 -2.34 -6.40 -1.99
C LEU A 90 -3.10 -6.27 -0.66
N CYS A 91 -3.66 -5.10 -0.36
CA CYS A 91 -4.47 -4.88 0.84
C CYS A 91 -5.68 -5.81 0.89
N SER A 92 -6.37 -6.00 -0.24
CA SER A 92 -7.49 -6.95 -0.34
C SER A 92 -7.02 -8.37 -0.08
N SER A 93 -5.93 -8.81 -0.71
CA SER A 93 -5.36 -10.15 -0.50
C SER A 93 -4.95 -10.39 0.95
N VAL A 94 -4.36 -9.40 1.62
CA VAL A 94 -4.01 -9.49 3.04
C VAL A 94 -5.26 -9.58 3.91
N ARG A 95 -6.29 -8.77 3.63
CA ARG A 95 -7.57 -8.82 4.34
C ARG A 95 -8.21 -10.20 4.20
N ASP A 96 -8.27 -10.76 2.99
CA ASP A 96 -8.85 -12.09 2.74
C ASP A 96 -8.12 -13.18 3.55
N LYS A 97 -6.78 -13.13 3.59
CA LYS A 97 -5.97 -14.07 4.39
C LYS A 97 -6.21 -13.92 5.89
N ILE A 98 -6.34 -12.69 6.38
CA ILE A 98 -6.66 -12.43 7.78
C ILE A 98 -8.04 -13.02 8.12
N ASP A 99 -9.04 -12.78 7.27
CA ASP A 99 -10.39 -13.31 7.46
C ASP A 99 -10.41 -14.85 7.43
N GLU A 100 -9.62 -15.48 6.57
CA GLU A 100 -9.46 -16.94 6.53
C GLU A 100 -8.85 -17.47 7.84
N ILE A 101 -7.79 -16.83 8.34
CA ILE A 101 -7.14 -17.20 9.61
C ILE A 101 -8.13 -17.02 10.77
N GLN A 102 -8.87 -15.92 10.83
CA GLN A 102 -9.86 -15.66 11.86
C GLN A 102 -11.00 -16.68 11.84
N LYS A 103 -11.47 -17.09 10.65
CA LYS A 103 -12.46 -18.17 10.51
C LYS A 103 -11.93 -19.49 11.03
N LYS A 104 -10.69 -19.86 10.68
CA LYS A 104 -10.05 -21.09 11.19
C LYS A 104 -9.87 -21.06 12.71
N ASP A 105 -9.43 -19.94 13.26
CA ASP A 105 -9.26 -19.75 14.71
C ASP A 105 -10.61 -19.82 15.44
N SER A 106 -11.66 -19.20 14.89
CA SER A 106 -13.02 -19.27 15.43
C SER A 106 -13.59 -20.68 15.38
N PHE A 107 -13.38 -21.40 14.27
CA PHE A 107 -13.77 -22.81 14.15
C PHE A 107 -13.06 -23.68 15.18
N PHE A 108 -11.74 -23.51 15.34
CA PHE A 108 -10.95 -24.24 16.34
C PHE A 108 -11.46 -23.98 17.77
N LYS A 109 -11.69 -22.70 18.12
CA LYS A 109 -12.28 -22.32 19.41
C LYS A 109 -13.68 -22.90 19.63
N LEU A 110 -14.47 -23.05 18.57
CA LEU A 110 -15.80 -23.65 18.65
C LEU A 110 -15.72 -25.17 18.89
N CYS A 111 -14.81 -25.87 18.21
CA CYS A 111 -14.55 -27.29 18.44
C CYS A 111 -14.07 -27.57 19.88
N ASP A 112 -13.17 -26.71 20.38
CA ASP A 112 -12.66 -26.79 21.75
C ASP A 112 -13.79 -26.63 22.78
N LYS A 113 -14.68 -25.63 22.58
CA LYS A 113 -15.84 -25.39 23.45
C LYS A 113 -16.94 -26.44 23.32
N SER A 114 -17.14 -26.99 22.12
CA SER A 114 -18.20 -27.97 21.84
C SER A 114 -17.82 -29.39 22.28
N GLY A 115 -16.59 -29.61 22.75
CA GLY A 115 -16.12 -30.93 23.18
C GLY A 115 -16.04 -31.95 22.05
N THR A 116 -16.01 -31.52 20.79
CA THR A 116 -16.10 -32.39 19.59
C THR A 116 -14.78 -33.07 19.23
N MET A 117 -13.98 -33.44 20.24
CA MET A 117 -12.59 -33.93 20.20
C MET A 117 -11.56 -32.80 20.33
N THR A 118 -11.06 -32.60 21.55
CA THR A 118 -9.89 -31.73 21.77
C THR A 118 -8.62 -32.43 21.29
N VAL A 119 -7.56 -31.66 21.05
CA VAL A 119 -6.25 -32.20 20.64
C VAL A 119 -5.71 -33.17 21.71
N ASP A 120 -6.00 -32.89 22.99
CA ASP A 120 -5.62 -33.76 24.11
C ASP A 120 -6.41 -35.08 24.10
N THR A 121 -7.73 -35.04 23.86
CA THR A 121 -8.52 -36.28 23.72
C THR A 121 -8.06 -37.12 22.53
N ALA A 122 -7.70 -36.49 21.41
CA ALA A 122 -7.14 -37.19 20.26
C ALA A 122 -5.78 -37.86 20.57
N LEU A 123 -4.96 -37.21 21.40
CA LEU A 123 -3.69 -37.75 21.86
C LEU A 123 -3.91 -38.99 22.75
N ASP A 124 -4.81 -38.90 23.73
CA ASP A 124 -5.12 -39.99 24.65
C ASP A 124 -5.66 -41.22 23.90
N LEU A 125 -6.57 -41.00 22.94
CA LEU A 125 -7.10 -42.08 22.10
C LEU A 125 -6.03 -42.73 21.23
N LEU A 126 -5.13 -41.94 20.64
CA LEU A 126 -4.03 -42.47 19.84
C LEU A 126 -3.03 -43.25 20.69
N GLN A 127 -2.79 -42.82 21.93
CA GLN A 127 -1.94 -43.52 22.88
C GLN A 127 -2.57 -44.84 23.33
N ALA A 128 -3.88 -44.85 23.62
CA ALA A 128 -4.62 -46.08 23.91
C ALA A 128 -4.56 -47.08 22.74
N ALA A 129 -4.80 -46.60 21.51
CA ALA A 129 -4.69 -47.43 20.31
C ALA A 129 -3.26 -47.93 20.03
N ALA A 130 -2.23 -47.22 20.53
CA ALA A 130 -0.84 -47.68 20.45
C ALA A 130 -0.52 -48.76 21.49
N ALA A 131 -1.14 -48.69 22.67
CA ALA A 131 -1.00 -49.70 23.73
C ALA A 131 -1.78 -50.98 23.38
N GLU A 132 -2.99 -50.86 22.83
CA GLU A 132 -3.82 -51.98 22.39
C GLU A 132 -3.09 -52.83 21.33
N ILE A 133 -2.53 -52.20 20.30
CA ILE A 133 -1.79 -52.89 19.24
C ILE A 133 -0.46 -53.50 19.74
N GLU A 134 0.11 -52.92 20.82
CA GLU A 134 1.28 -53.49 21.50
C GLU A 134 0.89 -54.77 22.22
N GLU A 135 -0.19 -54.75 23.01
CA GLU A 135 -0.74 -55.93 23.69
C GLU A 135 -1.12 -57.04 22.71
N GLU A 136 -1.78 -56.70 21.59
CA GLU A 136 -2.07 -57.68 20.53
C GLU A 136 -0.80 -58.31 19.96
N SER A 137 0.26 -57.53 19.76
CA SER A 137 1.55 -58.05 19.27
C SER A 137 2.24 -58.96 20.29
N GLU A 138 2.15 -58.64 21.59
CA GLU A 138 2.67 -59.49 22.67
C GLU A 138 1.87 -60.79 22.80
N GLY A 139 0.54 -60.73 22.63
CA GLY A 139 -0.31 -61.92 22.58
C GLY A 139 0.06 -62.87 21.44
N ILE A 140 0.40 -62.34 20.25
CA ILE A 140 0.91 -63.12 19.12
C ILE A 140 2.27 -63.76 19.48
N ALA A 141 3.17 -63.01 20.11
CA ALA A 141 4.46 -63.54 20.56
C ALA A 141 4.29 -64.67 21.58
N GLN A 142 3.35 -64.53 22.53
CA GLN A 142 3.10 -65.55 23.54
C GLN A 142 2.53 -66.85 22.95
N LYS A 143 1.62 -66.76 21.98
CA LYS A 143 1.10 -67.94 21.25
C LYS A 143 2.21 -68.68 20.50
N PHE A 144 3.12 -67.95 19.86
CA PHE A 144 4.26 -68.55 19.19
C PHE A 144 5.18 -69.28 20.18
N LEU A 145 5.48 -68.66 21.34
CA LEU A 145 6.29 -69.30 22.39
C LEU A 145 5.62 -70.52 23.02
N ALA A 146 4.28 -70.56 23.06
CA ALA A 146 3.51 -71.71 23.50
C ALA A 146 3.47 -72.85 22.46
N GLY A 147 3.87 -72.57 21.21
CA GLY A 147 3.79 -73.52 20.10
C GLY A 147 2.40 -73.60 19.45
N ASP A 148 1.52 -72.63 19.72
CA ASP A 148 0.14 -72.61 19.20
C ASP A 148 0.06 -72.17 17.72
N ILE A 149 1.11 -71.50 17.21
CA ILE A 149 1.20 -71.01 15.83
C ILE A 149 2.58 -71.31 15.21
N GLU A 150 2.61 -71.52 13.90
CA GLU A 150 3.85 -71.78 13.15
C GLU A 150 4.63 -70.50 12.81
N VAL A 151 5.89 -70.64 12.40
CA VAL A 151 6.81 -69.50 12.23
C VAL A 151 6.35 -68.52 11.13
N ASP A 152 5.79 -69.03 10.03
CA ASP A 152 5.35 -68.18 8.92
C ASP A 152 4.12 -67.36 9.31
N GLU A 153 3.19 -67.94 10.06
CA GLU A 153 2.02 -67.25 10.61
C GLU A 153 2.42 -66.20 11.65
N PHE A 154 3.38 -66.52 12.51
CA PHE A 154 3.92 -65.57 13.48
C PHE A 154 4.54 -64.35 12.78
N LEU A 155 5.38 -64.56 11.76
CA LEU A 155 6.07 -63.46 11.06
C LEU A 155 5.09 -62.51 10.38
N ASP A 156 4.05 -63.01 9.72
CA ASP A 156 3.06 -62.17 9.03
C ASP A 156 2.25 -61.31 10.02
N GLN A 157 1.75 -61.93 11.09
CA GLN A 157 0.94 -61.22 12.09
C GLN A 157 1.78 -60.30 12.98
N PHE A 158 2.93 -60.74 13.48
CA PHE A 158 3.74 -59.97 14.42
C PHE A 158 4.36 -58.73 13.76
N LEU A 159 4.94 -58.86 12.56
CA LEU A 159 5.61 -57.75 11.90
C LEU A 159 4.62 -56.64 11.51
N SER A 160 3.44 -56.98 11.03
CA SER A 160 2.40 -56.01 10.67
C SER A 160 1.92 -55.21 11.89
N ARG A 161 1.68 -55.90 13.02
CA ARG A 161 1.25 -55.28 14.28
C ARG A 161 2.35 -54.41 14.89
N ARG A 162 3.61 -54.88 14.93
CA ARG A 162 4.74 -54.08 15.42
C ARG A 162 5.02 -52.85 14.56
N LYS A 163 4.89 -52.97 13.22
CA LYS A 163 5.01 -51.82 12.31
C LYS A 163 3.95 -50.76 12.60
N LEU A 164 2.69 -51.19 12.79
CA LEU A 164 1.59 -50.28 13.12
C LEU A 164 1.77 -49.64 14.51
N MET A 165 2.19 -50.43 15.50
CA MET A 165 2.52 -49.97 16.85
C MET A 165 3.58 -48.86 16.83
N HIS A 166 4.72 -49.11 16.18
CA HIS A 166 5.79 -48.12 16.09
C HIS A 166 5.33 -46.85 15.35
N LEU A 167 4.55 -47.00 14.27
CA LEU A 167 3.98 -45.86 13.56
C LEU A 167 3.06 -45.02 14.47
N ARG A 168 2.21 -45.66 15.28
CA ARG A 168 1.34 -44.96 16.24
C ARG A 168 2.16 -44.28 17.34
N LYS A 169 3.19 -44.93 17.91
CA LYS A 169 4.10 -44.31 18.90
C LYS A 169 4.79 -43.06 18.34
N VAL A 170 5.30 -43.11 17.11
CA VAL A 170 5.90 -41.95 16.44
C VAL A 170 4.88 -40.82 16.27
N LYS A 171 3.64 -41.14 15.90
CA LYS A 171 2.56 -40.14 15.79
C LYS A 171 2.19 -39.52 17.13
N VAL A 172 2.15 -40.30 18.22
CA VAL A 172 1.97 -39.81 19.60
C VAL A 172 3.07 -38.82 19.96
N ASP A 173 4.33 -39.18 19.72
CA ASP A 173 5.47 -38.31 20.03
C ASP A 173 5.43 -36.99 19.24
N LYS A 174 5.04 -37.06 17.96
CA LYS A 174 4.88 -35.87 17.11
C LYS A 174 3.72 -34.99 17.53
N LEU A 175 2.59 -35.58 17.89
CA LEU A 175 1.45 -34.81 18.40
C LEU A 175 1.80 -34.12 19.72
N ARG A 176 2.49 -34.81 20.64
CA ARG A 176 3.03 -34.20 21.87
C ARG A 176 3.99 -33.06 21.59
N GLU A 177 4.86 -33.19 20.58
CA GLU A 177 5.77 -32.12 20.16
C GLU A 177 5.01 -30.89 19.65
N ILE A 178 3.98 -31.09 18.84
CA ILE A 178 3.13 -30.01 18.30
C ILE A 178 2.38 -29.30 19.42
N ILE A 179 1.77 -30.02 20.36
CA ILE A 179 1.06 -29.44 21.51
C ILE A 179 2.02 -28.58 22.34
N ARG A 180 3.22 -29.07 22.66
CA ARG A 180 4.23 -28.31 23.40
C ARG A 180 4.68 -27.03 22.67
N LYS A 181 4.91 -27.11 21.35
CA LYS A 181 5.30 -25.94 20.53
C LYS A 181 4.15 -24.93 20.36
N GLY A 182 2.90 -25.39 20.33
CA GLY A 182 1.73 -24.52 20.29
C GLY A 182 1.61 -23.64 21.54
N HIS A 183 1.96 -24.18 22.72
CA HIS A 183 1.93 -23.45 23.99
C HIS A 183 3.12 -22.48 24.19
N SER A 184 4.21 -22.61 23.44
CA SER A 184 5.34 -21.67 23.52
C SER A 184 5.18 -20.42 22.66
N ASN A 185 4.26 -20.43 21.69
CA ASN A 185 4.04 -19.32 20.75
C ASN A 185 2.95 -18.32 21.20
N SER A 186 2.38 -18.48 22.40
CA SER A 186 1.31 -17.63 22.93
C SER A 186 1.79 -16.39 23.70
N THR A 187 3.03 -15.95 23.51
CA THR A 187 3.47 -14.59 23.91
C THR A 187 3.53 -13.68 22.69
N PRO A 188 2.63 -12.69 22.54
CA PRO A 188 2.79 -11.63 21.55
C PRO A 188 3.90 -10.67 22.01
N GLY A 189 5.14 -11.14 21.96
CA GLY A 189 6.32 -10.30 22.08
C GLY A 189 6.58 -9.66 20.72
N TYR A 190 6.43 -8.33 20.62
CA TYR A 190 6.93 -7.57 19.49
C TYR A 190 8.40 -7.95 19.24
N PRO A 191 8.84 -8.16 17.98
CA PRO A 191 10.22 -8.46 17.70
C PRO A 191 11.05 -7.24 18.07
N SER A 192 11.83 -7.37 19.15
CA SER A 192 12.91 -6.42 19.44
C SER A 192 13.91 -6.53 18.30
N ILE A 193 13.99 -5.47 17.48
CA ILE A 193 15.05 -5.31 16.51
C ILE A 193 16.34 -5.19 17.31
N ALA A 194 17.06 -6.31 17.43
CA ALA A 194 18.44 -6.33 17.88
C ALA A 194 19.28 -5.61 16.81
N SER A 195 19.44 -4.30 16.98
CA SER A 195 20.30 -3.46 16.17
C SER A 195 21.76 -3.82 16.47
N ASN A 196 22.42 -4.36 15.45
CA ASN A 196 23.81 -4.80 15.43
C ASN A 196 24.83 -3.63 15.45
N PHE A 197 24.60 -2.57 16.23
CA PHE A 197 25.46 -1.39 16.32
C PHE A 197 26.16 -1.31 17.70
N PRO A 198 27.50 -1.43 17.76
CA PRO A 198 28.22 -1.22 19.00
C PRO A 198 28.38 0.30 19.23
N GLY A 199 27.85 0.83 20.35
CA GLY A 199 28.36 2.09 20.87
C GLY A 199 27.39 3.11 21.49
N LEU A 200 26.09 2.86 21.64
CA LEU A 200 25.22 3.81 22.34
C LEU A 200 24.26 3.11 23.32
N ALA A 201 24.54 3.24 24.61
CA ALA A 201 23.48 3.39 25.61
C ALA A 201 23.07 4.87 25.61
N PRO A 202 21.78 5.19 25.78
CA PRO A 202 21.36 5.51 27.14
C PRO A 202 19.98 4.95 27.52
N SER A 203 19.90 4.61 28.79
CA SER A 203 18.70 4.43 29.61
C SER A 203 17.72 5.59 29.46
N ILE A 204 16.46 5.29 29.10
CA ILE A 204 15.31 6.16 29.40
C ILE A 204 14.15 5.29 29.89
N PRO A 205 13.55 5.56 31.07
CA PRO A 205 12.41 4.82 31.57
C PRO A 205 11.12 5.34 30.92
N TYR A 206 10.37 4.48 30.24
CA TYR A 206 9.03 4.84 29.75
C TYR A 206 7.97 4.66 30.85
N PRO A 207 7.01 5.59 30.99
CA PRO A 207 5.95 5.50 31.97
C PRO A 207 4.87 4.51 31.53
N THR A 208 4.48 3.60 32.41
CA THR A 208 3.31 2.72 32.24
C THR A 208 2.03 3.50 32.56
N GLY A 209 1.30 3.92 31.54
CA GLY A 209 -0.02 4.54 31.67
C GLY A 209 -0.90 4.27 30.43
N PRO A 210 -2.23 4.21 30.58
CA PRO A 210 -3.13 3.85 29.48
C PRO A 210 -3.14 4.97 28.44
N VAL A 211 -2.68 4.66 27.23
CA VAL A 211 -2.65 5.62 26.12
C VAL A 211 -4.08 5.76 25.57
N ALA A 212 -4.77 6.83 25.97
CA ALA A 212 -5.96 7.31 25.27
C ALA A 212 -5.51 8.04 24.00
N MET A 213 -5.49 7.35 22.86
CA MET A 213 -5.31 8.00 21.55
C MET A 213 -6.68 8.45 21.02
N PRO A 214 -6.84 9.70 20.55
CA PRO A 214 -8.06 10.13 19.88
C PRO A 214 -8.13 9.49 18.48
N MET A 215 -9.23 8.80 18.21
CA MET A 215 -9.54 8.22 16.89
C MET A 215 -9.70 9.34 15.83
N PRO A 216 -9.05 9.24 14.65
CA PRO A 216 -9.33 10.13 13.53
C PRO A 216 -10.78 9.92 13.04
N GLY A 217 -11.57 11.00 13.07
CA GLY A 217 -12.98 11.00 12.68
C GLY A 217 -13.20 10.74 11.19
N LEU A 218 -14.33 10.10 10.89
CA LEU A 218 -14.82 9.82 9.53
C LEU A 218 -15.05 11.13 8.74
N PRO A 219 -14.79 11.15 7.41
CA PRO A 219 -14.97 12.35 6.61
C PRO A 219 -16.45 12.66 6.41
N VAL A 220 -16.87 13.82 6.91
CA VAL A 220 -18.21 14.40 6.68
C VAL A 220 -18.22 15.01 5.28
N TYR A 221 -18.99 14.41 4.36
CA TYR A 221 -19.31 15.02 3.07
C TYR A 221 -20.22 16.24 3.31
N ARG A 222 -19.77 17.44 2.92
CA ARG A 222 -20.65 18.60 2.70
C ARG A 222 -20.98 18.70 1.21
N PRO A 223 -22.28 18.78 0.84
CA PRO A 223 -22.66 19.20 -0.51
C PRO A 223 -22.56 20.72 -0.65
N TYR A 224 -22.10 21.17 -1.81
CA TYR A 224 -22.31 22.53 -2.33
C TYR A 224 -23.72 22.65 -2.90
#